data_AF-A0A1X1QVS4-F1
#
_entry.id   AF-A0A1X1QVS4-F1
#
_cell.length_a   1.000
_cell.length_b   1.000
_cell.length_c   1.000
_cell.angle_alpha   90.00
_cell.angle_beta   90.00
_cell.angle_gamma   90.00
#
_symmetry.space_group_name_H-M   'P 1'
#
loop_
_entity.id
_entity.type
_entity.pdbx_description
1 polymer ?
#
loop_
_entity_poly.entity_id
_entity_poly.type
_entity_poly.pdbx_seq_one_letter_code
_entity_poly.pdbx_strand_id
1 'polypeptide(L)'
;MILTGAFLAEAAATVDNKLNVSGGVVSRFVVGPDRWVSLVLVVLTRADSGDGEKDAGHTVDVEIKPPTLDNSAHQRFELPDASIGEFPGYAFFDIQVQLPYDGRWSVEVTGGGQTISLPLLVESWTPPSDI
;
A
#
# COMPACT_ATOMS: atom_id res chain seq x y z
N MET A 1 -3.96 -11.69 13.69
CA MET A 1 -4.25 -10.28 13.30
C MET A 1 -5.12 -10.29 12.07
N ILE A 2 -6.03 -9.32 11.96
CA ILE A 2 -6.96 -9.17 10.84
C ILE A 2 -6.60 -7.86 10.13
N LEU A 3 -6.39 -7.92 8.82
CA LEU A 3 -6.32 -6.73 7.98
C LEU A 3 -7.73 -6.19 7.77
N THR A 4 -7.98 -4.97 8.22
CA THR A 4 -9.30 -4.34 8.19
C THR A 4 -9.43 -3.25 7.12
N GLY A 5 -8.30 -2.72 6.65
CA GLY A 5 -8.26 -1.66 5.66
C GLY A 5 -6.85 -1.45 5.12
N ALA A 6 -6.75 -0.87 3.92
CA ALA A 6 -5.50 -0.38 3.38
C ALA A 6 -5.78 0.80 2.44
N PHE A 7 -4.82 1.70 2.29
CA PHE A 7 -4.86 2.77 1.29
C PHE A 7 -3.44 3.27 0.97
N LEU A 8 -3.27 3.87 -0.20
CA LEU A 8 -2.03 4.54 -0.59
C LEU A 8 -2.11 6.01 -0.19
N ALA A 9 -1.03 6.56 0.33
CA ALA A 9 -0.91 7.94 0.75
C ALA A 9 0.37 8.57 0.20
N GLU A 10 0.40 9.90 0.14
CA GLU A 10 1.62 10.65 -0.20
C GLU A 10 2.63 10.62 0.94
N ALA A 11 2.16 10.73 2.18
CA ALA A 11 2.99 10.60 3.38
C ALA A 11 2.15 10.18 4.58
N ALA A 12 2.75 9.41 5.49
CA ALA A 12 2.16 9.05 6.77
C ALA A 12 3.20 9.15 7.90
N ALA A 13 2.72 9.47 9.10
CA ALA A 13 3.53 9.53 10.30
C ALA A 13 2.71 9.13 11.53
N THR A 14 3.40 8.72 12.60
CA THR A 14 2.79 8.58 13.92
C THR A 14 3.05 9.85 14.72
N VAL A 15 1.97 10.56 15.10
CA VAL A 15 2.01 11.74 15.98
C VAL A 15 1.08 11.48 17.14
N ASP A 16 1.59 11.54 18.38
CA ASP A 16 0.83 11.25 19.60
C ASP A 16 0.09 9.90 19.56
N ASN A 17 0.77 8.88 19.05
CA ASN A 17 0.21 7.52 18.84
C ASN A 17 -1.03 7.48 17.93
N LYS A 18 -1.19 8.48 17.06
CA LYS A 18 -2.23 8.52 16.04
C LYS A 18 -1.60 8.53 14.67
N LEU A 19 -2.28 7.87 13.75
CA LEU A 19 -1.95 7.93 12.34
C LEU A 19 -2.25 9.34 11.82
N ASN A 20 -1.22 10.02 11.35
CA ASN A 20 -1.34 11.27 10.63
C ASN A 20 -1.02 11.02 9.15
N VAL A 21 -1.93 11.41 8.27
CA VAL A 21 -1.78 11.29 6.82
C VAL A 21 -1.79 12.70 6.24
N SER A 22 -0.76 13.02 5.46
CA SER A 22 -0.62 14.32 4.80
C SER A 22 -0.64 14.17 3.29
N GLY A 23 -1.13 15.20 2.61
CA GLY A 23 -1.45 15.15 1.18
C GLY A 23 -2.86 14.63 0.97
N GLY A 24 -3.00 13.36 0.61
CA GLY A 24 -4.28 12.67 0.46
C GLY A 24 -4.14 11.19 0.17
N VAL A 25 -5.28 10.53 -0.07
CA VAL A 25 -5.32 9.14 -0.55
C VAL A 25 -5.02 9.11 -2.04
N VAL A 26 -3.98 8.38 -2.43
CA VAL A 26 -3.50 8.31 -3.80
C VAL A 26 -4.29 7.24 -4.55
N SER A 27 -5.09 7.68 -5.53
CA SER A 27 -5.78 6.80 -6.49
C SER A 27 -5.38 7.08 -7.94
N ARG A 28 -4.64 8.17 -8.17
CA ARG A 28 -4.06 8.58 -9.45
C ARG A 28 -2.65 9.10 -9.20
N PHE A 29 -1.72 8.76 -10.08
CA PHE A 29 -0.33 9.21 -9.99
C PHE A 29 0.23 9.55 -11.38
N VAL A 30 0.83 10.73 -11.51
CA VAL A 30 1.51 11.16 -12.73
C VAL A 30 2.99 10.88 -12.56
N VAL A 31 3.55 9.99 -13.37
CA VAL A 31 4.95 9.58 -13.27
C VAL A 31 5.86 10.45 -14.14
N GLY A 32 7.08 10.64 -13.64
CA GLY A 32 8.16 11.26 -14.40
C GLY A 32 8.74 10.33 -15.48
N PRO A 33 9.73 10.80 -16.26
CA PRO A 33 10.30 10.03 -17.37
C PRO A 33 10.98 8.71 -16.95
N ASP A 34 11.50 8.64 -15.73
CA ASP A 34 12.12 7.43 -15.15
C ASP A 34 11.08 6.38 -14.68
N ARG A 35 9.82 6.80 -14.56
CA ARG A 35 8.67 6.00 -14.14
C ARG A 35 8.83 5.33 -12.78
N TRP A 36 9.72 5.86 -11.94
CA TRP A 36 9.87 5.46 -10.55
C TRP A 36 8.92 6.26 -9.67
N VAL A 37 8.27 5.57 -8.74
CA VAL A 37 7.39 6.20 -7.76
C VAL A 37 7.74 5.76 -6.36
N SER A 38 7.51 6.69 -5.42
CA SER A 38 7.52 6.42 -3.98
C SER A 38 6.13 6.74 -3.45
N LEU A 39 5.48 5.76 -2.85
CA LEU A 39 4.14 5.85 -2.27
C LEU A 39 4.21 5.31 -0.85
N VAL A 40 3.33 5.79 0.03
CA VAL A 40 3.19 5.21 1.37
C VAL A 40 1.99 4.28 1.38
N LEU A 41 2.19 2.99 1.59
CA LEU A 41 1.10 2.07 1.90
C LEU A 41 0.77 2.16 3.38
N VAL A 42 -0.48 2.50 3.70
CA VAL A 42 -1.02 2.42 5.05
C VAL A 42 -1.90 1.18 5.14
N VAL A 43 -1.72 0.40 6.21
CA VAL A 43 -2.56 -0.75 6.56
C VAL A 43 -3.19 -0.55 7.94
N LEU A 44 -4.44 -0.96 8.05
CA LEU A 44 -5.22 -0.93 9.29
C LEU A 44 -5.45 -2.35 9.77
N THR A 45 -5.10 -2.61 11.02
CA THR A 45 -5.05 -3.95 11.59
C THR A 45 -5.86 -4.00 12.89
N ARG A 46 -6.37 -5.18 13.18
CA ARG A 46 -7.03 -5.48 14.45
C ARG A 46 -6.50 -6.79 15.00
N ALA A 47 -6.47 -6.92 16.33
CA ALA A 47 -6.25 -8.20 16.98
C ALA A 47 -7.28 -9.23 16.48
N ASP A 48 -6.82 -10.44 16.21
CA ASP A 48 -7.72 -11.55 15.95
C ASP A 48 -8.19 -12.10 17.31
N SER A 49 -9.51 -12.24 17.49
CA SER A 49 -10.12 -12.69 18.75
C SER A 49 -10.52 -14.17 18.71
N GLY A 50 -10.21 -14.88 17.62
CA GLY A 50 -10.46 -16.31 17.51
C GLY A 50 -9.46 -17.13 18.34
N ASP A 51 -9.95 -18.17 19.03
CA ASP A 51 -9.14 -19.16 19.77
C ASP A 51 -8.25 -20.04 18.85
N GLY A 52 -8.09 -19.65 17.58
CA GLY A 52 -7.43 -20.41 16.53
C GLY A 52 -6.13 -19.76 16.07
N GLU A 53 -5.05 -20.52 16.25
CA GLU A 53 -3.78 -20.47 15.51
C GLU A 53 -2.73 -19.42 15.93
N LYS A 54 -1.69 -19.96 16.57
CA LYS A 54 -0.42 -19.33 16.99
C LYS A 54 0.51 -18.94 15.82
N ASP A 55 -0.03 -18.60 14.66
CA ASP A 55 0.78 -18.26 13.48
C ASP A 55 0.03 -17.29 12.55
N ALA A 56 -0.68 -16.32 13.14
CA ALA A 56 -1.25 -15.22 12.38
C ALA A 56 -0.12 -14.31 11.88
N GLY A 57 0.52 -14.71 10.78
CA GLY A 57 1.74 -14.12 10.24
C GLY A 57 1.75 -12.60 10.34
N HIS A 58 2.78 -12.07 10.98
CA HIS A 58 3.01 -10.64 11.19
C HIS A 58 3.51 -9.97 9.90
N THR A 59 3.04 -10.42 8.75
CA THR A 59 3.52 -9.97 7.45
C THR A 59 2.37 -9.45 6.60
N VAL A 60 2.69 -8.44 5.81
CA VAL A 60 1.85 -7.95 4.72
C VAL A 60 2.58 -8.23 3.42
N ASP A 61 1.94 -8.99 2.54
CA ASP A 61 2.38 -9.23 1.18
C ASP A 61 1.68 -8.22 0.26
N VAL A 62 2.48 -7.53 -0.56
CA VAL A 62 2.01 -6.54 -1.52
C VAL A 62 2.35 -7.01 -2.92
N GLU A 63 1.35 -7.15 -3.77
CA GLU A 63 1.48 -7.48 -5.17
C GLU A 63 0.97 -6.32 -6.02
N ILE A 64 1.83 -5.79 -6.90
CA ILE A 64 1.54 -4.63 -7.74
C ILE A 64 1.41 -5.13 -9.19
N LYS A 65 0.17 -5.21 -9.67
CA LYS A 65 -0.19 -5.78 -10.97
C LYS A 65 -0.25 -4.72 -12.05
N PRO A 66 0.48 -4.91 -13.17
CA PRO A 66 0.40 -3.99 -14.30
C PRO A 66 -0.97 -4.07 -14.98
N PRO A 67 -1.35 -3.04 -15.76
CA PRO A 67 -2.51 -3.09 -16.65
C PRO A 67 -2.31 -4.02 -17.86
N THR A 68 -1.13 -4.63 -17.99
CA THR A 68 -0.71 -5.53 -19.06
C THR A 68 -0.66 -6.98 -18.58
N LEU A 69 -0.15 -7.90 -19.42
CA LEU A 69 0.11 -9.30 -19.04
C LEU A 69 1.52 -9.51 -18.48
N ASP A 70 2.25 -8.42 -18.19
CA ASP A 70 3.59 -8.50 -17.63
C ASP A 70 3.56 -8.95 -16.16
N ASN A 71 4.74 -9.29 -15.63
CA ASN A 71 4.86 -9.78 -14.27
C ASN A 71 4.52 -8.70 -13.23
N SER A 72 3.86 -9.11 -12.15
CA SER A 72 3.65 -8.29 -10.96
C SER A 72 4.97 -7.99 -10.24
N ALA A 73 5.06 -6.82 -9.61
CA ALA A 73 6.08 -6.57 -8.59
C ALA A 73 5.59 -7.06 -7.23
N HIS A 74 6.46 -7.71 -6.44
CA HIS A 74 6.13 -8.27 -5.14
C HIS A 74 7.00 -7.65 -4.05
N GLN A 75 6.39 -7.24 -2.95
CA GLN A 75 7.06 -6.73 -1.76
C GLN A 75 6.44 -7.38 -0.51
N ARG A 76 7.25 -7.65 0.51
CA ARG A 76 6.80 -8.21 1.78
C ARG A 76 7.30 -7.34 2.92
N PHE A 77 6.40 -7.02 3.85
CA PHE A 77 6.69 -6.19 5.01
C PHE A 77 6.35 -6.92 6.30
N GLU A 78 7.18 -6.75 7.32
CA GLU A 78 6.88 -7.18 8.69
C GLU A 78 6.15 -6.06 9.43
N LEU A 79 5.04 -6.41 10.07
CA LEU A 79 4.26 -5.53 10.92
C LEU A 79 4.96 -5.37 12.27
N PRO A 80 5.10 -4.13 12.78
CA PRO A 80 5.51 -3.92 14.16
C PRO A 80 4.52 -4.55 15.14
N ASP A 81 5.02 -5.11 16.25
CA ASP A 81 4.17 -5.73 17.29
C ASP A 81 3.07 -4.79 17.80
N ALA A 82 3.37 -3.50 17.91
CA ALA A 82 2.40 -2.49 18.31
C ALA A 82 1.19 -2.43 17.37
N SER A 83 1.39 -2.62 16.07
CA SER A 83 0.34 -2.55 15.06
C SER A 83 -0.62 -3.74 15.10
N ILE A 84 -0.21 -4.87 15.69
CA ILE A 84 -0.96 -6.13 15.68
C ILE A 84 -2.01 -6.17 16.81
N GLY A 85 -1.75 -5.43 17.90
CA GLY A 85 -2.62 -5.36 19.08
C GLY A 85 -3.84 -4.45 18.91
N GLU A 86 -4.46 -4.12 20.04
CA GLU A 86 -5.65 -3.25 20.10
C GLU A 86 -5.31 -1.78 19.83
N PHE A 87 -4.05 -1.38 20.05
CA PHE A 87 -3.56 -0.03 19.86
C PHE A 87 -2.08 -0.02 19.41
N PRO A 88 -1.71 0.73 18.35
CA PRO A 88 -2.53 1.71 17.65
C PRO A 88 -3.31 1.17 16.43
N GLY A 89 -3.16 -0.10 16.07
CA GLY A 89 -4.00 -0.76 15.04
C GLY A 89 -3.73 -0.30 13.60
N TYR A 90 -2.52 0.19 13.31
CA TYR A 90 -2.08 0.54 11.96
C TYR A 90 -0.58 0.38 11.78
N ALA A 91 -0.13 0.22 10.55
CA ALA A 91 1.26 0.35 10.12
C ALA A 91 1.33 1.08 8.77
N PHE A 92 2.50 1.59 8.41
CA PHE A 92 2.73 2.16 7.09
C PHE A 92 4.13 1.86 6.58
N PHE A 93 4.26 1.73 5.27
CA PHE A 93 5.49 1.29 4.59
C PHE A 93 5.71 2.12 3.32
N ASP A 94 6.96 2.46 3.05
CA ASP A 94 7.34 3.07 1.78
C ASP A 94 7.40 1.99 0.69
N ILE A 95 6.60 2.18 -0.35
CA ILE A 95 6.63 1.38 -1.58
C ILE A 95 7.41 2.17 -2.61
N GLN A 96 8.53 1.58 -3.04
CA GLN A 96 9.28 2.04 -4.21
C GLN A 96 9.09 1.03 -5.33
N VAL A 97 8.57 1.50 -6.46
CA VAL A 97 8.27 0.63 -7.59
C VAL A 97 8.40 1.39 -8.89
N GLN A 98 8.83 0.69 -9.93
CA GLN A 98 8.78 1.20 -11.29
C GLN A 98 7.41 0.86 -11.90
N LEU A 99 6.71 1.87 -12.42
CA LEU A 99 5.40 1.71 -13.05
C LEU A 99 5.52 2.02 -14.54
N PRO A 100 6.05 1.10 -15.38
CA PRO A 100 6.45 1.38 -16.77
C PRO A 100 5.30 1.63 -17.75
N TYR A 101 4.05 1.37 -17.37
CA TYR A 101 2.88 1.45 -18.24
C TYR A 101 1.83 2.42 -17.70
N ASP A 102 1.22 3.19 -18.60
CA ASP A 102 0.04 3.99 -18.29
C ASP A 102 -1.18 3.07 -18.21
N GLY A 103 -2.15 3.44 -17.37
CA GLY A 103 -3.39 2.69 -17.19
C GLY A 103 -3.66 2.35 -15.73
N ARG A 104 -4.62 1.43 -15.52
CA ARG A 104 -5.10 1.07 -14.19
C ARG A 104 -4.32 -0.13 -13.64
N TRP A 105 -3.45 0.16 -12.67
CA TRP A 105 -2.75 -0.81 -11.86
C TRP A 105 -3.63 -1.30 -10.71
N SER A 106 -3.34 -2.50 -10.22
CA SER A 106 -3.93 -3.05 -8.99
C SER A 106 -2.85 -3.30 -7.95
N VAL A 107 -2.99 -2.73 -6.76
CA VAL A 107 -2.13 -3.02 -5.62
C VAL A 107 -2.91 -3.92 -4.67
N GLU A 108 -2.59 -5.21 -4.68
CA GLU A 108 -3.18 -6.22 -3.82
C GLU A 108 -2.38 -6.32 -2.51
N VAL A 109 -3.04 -6.11 -1.39
CA VAL A 109 -2.45 -6.12 -0.05
C VAL A 109 -3.03 -7.30 0.71
N THR A 110 -2.20 -8.29 1.00
CA THR A 110 -2.61 -9.53 1.68
C THR A 110 -1.98 -9.64 3.06
N GLY A 111 -2.80 -9.89 4.08
CA GLY A 111 -2.35 -10.07 5.46
C GLY A 111 -3.48 -10.60 6.33
N GLY A 112 -3.15 -11.43 7.33
CA GLY A 112 -4.15 -11.95 8.27
C GLY A 112 -5.27 -12.75 7.60
N GLY A 113 -4.98 -13.45 6.50
CA GLY A 113 -5.95 -14.21 5.72
C GLY A 113 -6.94 -13.37 4.90
N GLN A 114 -6.71 -12.06 4.77
CA GLN A 114 -7.52 -11.15 3.96
C GLN A 114 -6.69 -10.50 2.86
N THR A 115 -7.33 -10.16 1.74
CA THR A 115 -6.71 -9.41 0.63
C THR A 115 -7.55 -8.18 0.33
N ILE A 116 -6.90 -7.02 0.24
CA ILE A 116 -7.49 -5.73 -0.11
C ILE A 116 -6.89 -5.26 -1.44
N SER A 117 -7.75 -4.93 -2.41
CA SER A 117 -7.35 -4.44 -3.72
C SER A 117 -7.47 -2.92 -3.80
N LEU A 118 -6.36 -2.24 -4.10
CA LEU A 118 -6.29 -0.78 -4.24
C LEU A 118 -6.04 -0.41 -5.71
N PRO A 119 -6.99 0.24 -6.38
CA PRO A 119 -6.77 0.69 -7.75
C PRO A 119 -5.86 1.92 -7.78
N LEU A 120 -4.90 1.92 -8.70
CA LEU A 120 -4.01 3.05 -8.96
C LEU A 120 -4.02 3.38 -10.45
N LEU A 121 -4.52 4.56 -10.83
CA LEU A 121 -4.41 5.07 -12.19
C LEU A 121 -3.04 5.73 -12.39
N VAL A 122 -2.27 5.22 -13.35
CA VAL A 122 -0.95 5.76 -13.69
C VAL A 122 -1.01 6.46 -15.03
N GLU A 123 -0.50 7.68 -15.07
CA GLU A 123 -0.43 8.51 -16.28
C GLU A 123 1.01 9.02 -16.44
N SER A 124 1.51 9.09 -17.66
CA SER A 124 2.78 9.73 -17.95
C SER A 124 2.62 11.25 -18.01
N TRP A 125 3.58 11.99 -17.47
CA TRP A 125 3.64 13.43 -17.72
C TRP A 125 3.97 13.67 -19.20
N THR A 126 3.08 14.37 -19.90
CA THR A 126 3.33 14.88 -21.26
C THR A 126 3.57 16.38 -21.16
N PRO A 127 4.71 16.90 -21.65
CA PRO A 127 4.91 18.34 -21.72
C PRO A 127 3.80 18.97 -22.58
N PRO A 128 3.30 20.16 -22.21
CA PRO A 128 2.42 20.90 -23.10
C PRO A 128 3.15 21.12 -24.44
N SER A 129 2.50 20.76 -25.54
CA SER A 129 3.00 21.08 -26.87
C SER A 129 3.06 22.60 -27.01
N ASP A 130 4.25 23.18 -27.13
CA ASP A 130 4.39 24.59 -27.49
C ASP A 130 3.62 24.85 -28.79
N ILE A 131 2.67 25.79 -28.75
CA ILE A 131 1.89 26.29 -29.89
C ILE A 131 2.61 27.49 -30.49
#